data_AF-A0A936A603-F1
#
_entry.id   AF-A0A936A603-F1
#
_cell.length_a   1.000
_cell.length_b   1.000
_cell.length_c   1.000
_cell.angle_alpha   90.00
_cell.angle_beta   90.00
_cell.angle_gamma   90.00
#
_symmetry.space_group_name_H-M   'P 1'
#
loop_
_entity.id
_entity.type
_entity.pdbx_description
1 polymer ?
#
loop_
_entity_poly.entity_id
_entity_poly.type
_entity_poly.pdbx_seq_one_letter_code
_entity_poly.pdbx_strand_id
1 'polypeptide(L)'
;MSNSNKIELLNQTFSAGSFKPETQEFTNWNSKLQFELFDQNTSVKSIFIEHPLYKNIEYVDEHDQLKSKQLKLNTAEFFIRLQWIGQNATLKISEYHNQSSKKLLSTIKLSL
;
A
#
# COMPACT_ATOMS: atom_id res chain seq x y z
N MET A 1 -18.56 -8.83 14.82
CA MET A 1 -17.49 -9.68 14.24
C MET A 1 -16.55 -8.77 13.47
N SER A 2 -15.26 -8.73 13.82
CA SER A 2 -14.29 -7.87 13.15
C SER A 2 -13.90 -8.50 11.81
N ASN A 3 -14.51 -8.05 10.71
CA ASN A 3 -14.06 -8.44 9.37
C ASN A 3 -12.67 -7.84 9.16
N SER A 4 -11.63 -8.68 9.29
CA SER A 4 -10.26 -8.27 9.03
C SER A 4 -10.05 -8.07 7.53
N ASN A 5 -9.46 -6.93 7.14
CA ASN A 5 -8.96 -6.73 5.79
C ASN A 5 -7.99 -7.87 5.41
N LYS A 6 -8.02 -8.26 4.13
CA LYS A 6 -7.14 -9.28 3.54
C LYS A 6 -6.51 -8.71 2.28
N ILE A 7 -5.26 -9.08 2.02
CA ILE A 7 -4.55 -8.76 0.78
C ILE A 7 -4.13 -10.06 0.09
N GLU A 8 -4.34 -10.11 -1.21
CA GLU A 8 -4.00 -11.23 -2.08
C GLU A 8 -3.15 -10.74 -3.25
N LEU A 9 -2.10 -11.50 -3.59
CA LEU A 9 -1.25 -11.20 -4.73
C LEU A 9 -1.91 -11.78 -5.99
N LEU A 10 -2.34 -10.91 -6.89
CA LEU A 10 -2.93 -11.33 -8.16
C LEU A 10 -1.88 -11.61 -9.23
N ASN A 11 -0.84 -10.77 -9.31
CA ASN A 11 0.22 -10.89 -10.31
C ASN A 11 1.51 -10.22 -9.83
N GLN A 12 2.65 -10.64 -10.37
CA GLN A 12 3.96 -10.03 -10.16
C GLN A 12 4.78 -10.01 -11.46
N THR A 13 5.63 -9.01 -11.63
CA THR A 13 6.49 -8.88 -12.81
C THR A 13 7.85 -8.35 -12.37
N PHE A 14 8.91 -8.87 -12.99
CA PHE A 14 10.29 -8.47 -12.72
C PHE A 14 10.90 -7.85 -13.97
N SER A 15 11.62 -6.75 -13.78
CA SER A 15 12.31 -6.04 -14.86
C SER A 15 13.61 -5.46 -14.34
N ALA A 16 14.67 -5.50 -15.17
CA ALA A 16 15.93 -4.84 -14.84
C ALA A 16 15.82 -3.31 -14.94
N GLY A 17 16.40 -2.59 -13.97
CA GLY A 17 16.45 -1.13 -13.97
C GLY A 17 16.57 -0.53 -12.58
N SER A 18 16.63 0.80 -12.53
CA SER A 18 16.62 1.58 -11.29
C SER A 18 15.58 2.70 -11.37
N PHE A 19 14.97 2.99 -10.22
CA PHE A 19 14.10 4.14 -10.02
C PHE A 19 14.94 5.36 -9.65
N LYS A 20 14.39 6.54 -9.96
CA LYS A 20 14.90 7.78 -9.37
C LYS A 20 14.64 7.74 -7.86
N PRO A 21 15.54 8.30 -7.02
CA PRO A 21 15.28 8.43 -5.60
C PRO A 21 14.01 9.25 -5.38
N GLU A 22 13.14 8.79 -4.50
CA GLU A 22 11.91 9.48 -4.10
C GLU A 22 11.80 9.44 -2.59
N THR A 23 11.59 10.61 -1.98
CA THR A 23 11.26 10.74 -0.57
C THR A 23 9.75 10.78 -0.43
N GLN A 24 9.19 9.84 0.35
CA GLN A 24 7.77 9.85 0.67
C GLN A 24 7.52 10.72 1.90
N GLU A 25 6.76 11.79 1.73
CA GLU A 25 6.24 12.59 2.84
C GLU A 25 4.75 12.33 3.01
N PHE A 26 4.34 11.90 4.20
CA PHE A 26 2.94 11.77 4.58
C PHE A 26 2.62 12.73 5.71
N THR A 27 1.60 13.56 5.52
CA THR A 27 1.05 14.43 6.57
C THR A 27 0.01 13.72 7.44
N ASN A 28 -0.61 12.66 6.93
CA ASN A 28 -1.63 11.87 7.63
C ASN A 28 -1.28 10.38 7.57
N TRP A 29 -1.27 9.71 8.72
CA TRP A 29 -0.92 8.29 8.86
C TRP A 29 -2.12 7.36 9.07
N ASN A 30 -3.33 7.93 9.07
CA ASN A 30 -4.54 7.15 9.28
C ASN A 30 -4.84 6.32 8.04
N SER A 31 -5.15 5.04 8.25
CA SER A 31 -5.54 4.10 7.19
C SER A 31 -4.55 4.08 6.03
N LYS A 32 -3.30 3.73 6.31
CA LYS A 32 -2.26 3.49 5.30
C LYS A 32 -1.94 2.01 5.19
N LEU A 33 -1.46 1.60 4.02
CA LEU A 33 -0.78 0.33 3.87
C LEU A 33 0.72 0.56 3.81
N GLN A 34 1.47 -0.13 4.67
CA GLN A 34 2.92 -0.22 4.62
C GLN A 34 3.33 -1.49 3.89
N PHE A 35 4.30 -1.34 3.00
CA PHE A 35 4.98 -2.43 2.30
C PHE A 35 6.44 -2.39 2.69
N GLU A 36 6.84 -3.36 3.51
CA GLU A 36 8.17 -3.44 4.07
C GLU A 36 8.90 -4.63 3.45
N LEU A 37 9.97 -4.33 2.70
CA LEU A 37 10.78 -5.29 2.00
C LEU A 37 11.97 -5.70 2.86
N PHE A 38 12.10 -7.02 3.06
CA PHE A 38 13.20 -7.63 3.79
C PHE A 38 14.09 -8.41 2.85
N ASP A 39 15.39 -8.16 2.90
CA ASP A 39 16.44 -9.00 2.31
C ASP A 39 17.23 -9.64 3.46
N GLN A 40 17.33 -10.97 3.48
CA GLN A 40 18.02 -11.72 4.55
C GLN A 40 17.64 -11.27 5.99
N ASN A 41 16.35 -10.98 6.23
CA ASN A 41 15.79 -10.45 7.49
C ASN A 41 16.15 -9.00 7.84
N THR A 42 16.85 -8.27 6.99
CA THR A 42 17.07 -6.82 7.13
C THR A 42 16.03 -6.06 6.32
N SER A 43 15.37 -5.07 6.94
CA SER A 43 14.45 -4.16 6.23
C SER A 43 15.27 -3.25 5.32
N VAL A 44 15.13 -3.41 4.01
CA VAL A 44 15.90 -2.67 3.00
C VAL A 44 15.10 -1.56 2.33
N LYS A 45 13.76 -1.65 2.36
CA LYS A 45 12.89 -0.64 1.80
C LYS A 45 11.54 -0.66 2.50
N SER A 46 10.99 0.52 2.76
CA SER A 46 9.62 0.69 3.22
C SER A 46 8.95 1.72 2.32
N ILE A 47 7.75 1.39 1.83
CA ILE A 47 6.88 2.34 1.14
C ILE A 47 5.51 2.32 1.82
N PHE A 48 4.83 3.46 1.79
CA PHE A 48 3.45 3.57 2.21
C PHE A 48 2.58 4.02 1.04
N ILE A 49 1.32 3.64 1.06
CA ILE A 49 0.28 4.12 0.13
C ILE A 49 -1.01 4.41 0.90
N GLU A 50 -1.89 5.21 0.30
CA GLU A 50 -3.28 5.32 0.73
C GLU A 50 -3.93 3.94 0.74
N HIS A 51 -4.77 3.69 1.75
CA HIS A 51 -5.45 2.41 1.83
C HIS A 51 -6.49 2.26 0.71
N PRO A 52 -6.35 1.28 -0.22
CA PRO A 52 -7.11 1.20 -1.47
C PRO A 52 -8.63 1.10 -1.32
N LEU A 53 -9.12 0.65 -0.16
CA LEU A 53 -10.55 0.61 0.16
C LEU A 53 -11.15 1.99 0.47
N TYR A 54 -10.37 3.04 0.66
CA TYR A 54 -10.88 4.39 0.88
C TYR A 54 -10.55 5.26 -0.33
N LYS A 55 -11.59 5.74 -1.02
CA LYS A 55 -11.43 6.63 -2.18
C LYS A 55 -12.21 7.92 -1.95
N ASN A 56 -11.62 9.04 -2.35
CA ASN A 56 -12.34 10.30 -2.45
C ASN A 56 -12.80 10.45 -3.89
N ILE A 57 -14.11 10.69 -4.07
CA ILE A 57 -14.68 11.03 -5.37
C ILE A 57 -15.11 12.49 -5.35
N GLU A 58 -14.87 13.17 -6.45
CA GLU A 58 -15.31 14.54 -6.68
C GLU A 58 -16.47 14.53 -7.67
N TYR A 59 -17.51 15.30 -7.39
CA TYR A 59 -18.69 15.41 -8.23
C TYR A 59 -19.28 16.81 -8.12
N VAL A 60 -20.03 17.21 -9.14
CA VAL A 60 -20.78 18.47 -9.14
C VAL A 60 -22.20 18.17 -8.67
N ASP A 61 -22.71 18.96 -7.72
CA ASP A 61 -24.09 18.83 -7.25
C ASP A 61 -25.10 19.59 -8.13
N GLU A 62 -26.38 19.55 -7.74
CA GLU A 62 -27.48 20.21 -8.46
C GLU A 62 -27.37 21.75 -8.51
N HIS A 63 -26.45 22.34 -7.75
CA HIS A 63 -26.21 23.78 -7.67
C HIS A 63 -24.86 24.17 -8.30
N ASP A 64 -24.31 23.33 -9.18
CA ASP A 64 -23.01 23.52 -9.84
C ASP A 64 -21.81 23.65 -8.86
N GLN A 65 -21.94 23.10 -7.64
CA GLN A 65 -20.86 23.14 -6.66
C GLN A 65 -20.03 21.86 -6.68
N LEU A 66 -18.70 22.00 -6.69
CA LEU A 66 -17.78 20.87 -6.52
C LEU A 66 -17.91 20.34 -5.08
N LYS A 67 -18.28 19.08 -4.95
CA LYS A 67 -18.35 18.34 -3.69
C LYS A 67 -17.37 17.16 -3.73
N SER A 68 -16.90 16.78 -2.55
CA SER A 68 -16.09 15.58 -2.36
C SER A 68 -16.80 14.64 -1.39
N LYS A 69 -16.79 13.34 -1.69
CA LYS A 69 -17.31 12.30 -0.80
C LYS A 69 -16.30 11.17 -0.68
N GLN A 70 -16.08 10.72 0.55
CA GLN A 70 -15.30 9.52 0.81
C GLN A 70 -16.18 8.28 0.66
N LEU A 71 -15.70 7.30 -0.10
CA LEU A 71 -16.31 6.00 -0.27
C LEU A 71 -15.43 4.93 0.37
N LYS A 72 -16.09 3.99 1.07
CA LYS A 72 -15.47 2.75 1.53
C LYS A 72 -15.87 1.62 0.60
N LEU A 73 -14.89 1.00 -0.05
CA LEU A 73 -15.06 -0.12 -0.96
C LEU A 73 -14.98 -1.45 -0.19
N ASN A 74 -15.63 -2.47 -0.73
CA ASN A 74 -15.49 -3.85 -0.23
C ASN A 74 -14.22 -4.52 -0.75
N THR A 75 -13.83 -4.19 -1.99
CA THR A 75 -12.66 -4.72 -2.70
C THR A 75 -12.05 -3.62 -3.56
N ALA A 76 -10.73 -3.65 -3.74
CA ALA A 76 -10.02 -2.77 -4.65
C ALA A 76 -8.74 -3.46 -5.15
N GLU A 77 -8.49 -3.35 -6.45
CA GLU A 77 -7.22 -3.73 -7.06
C GLU A 77 -6.29 -2.52 -7.09
N PHE A 78 -5.00 -2.78 -6.85
CA PHE A 78 -3.95 -1.78 -6.86
C PHE A 78 -2.62 -2.46 -7.19
N PHE A 79 -1.62 -1.67 -7.53
CA PHE A 79 -0.26 -2.16 -7.74
C PHE A 79 0.73 -1.30 -6.97
N ILE A 80 1.87 -1.90 -6.63
CA ILE A 80 3.04 -1.20 -6.10
C ILE A 80 4.23 -1.49 -7.01
N ARG A 81 5.25 -0.65 -6.92
CA ARG A 81 6.54 -0.89 -7.58
C ARG A 81 7.64 -0.82 -6.55
N LEU A 82 8.50 -1.84 -6.55
CA LEU A 82 9.62 -1.97 -5.64
C LEU A 82 10.90 -2.21 -6.46
N GLN A 83 12.03 -1.76 -5.91
CA GLN A 83 13.36 -2.02 -6.46
C GLN A 83 14.21 -2.56 -5.30
N TRP A 84 14.94 -3.64 -5.54
CA TRP A 84 15.90 -4.23 -4.61
C TRP A 84 17.05 -4.90 -5.38
N ILE A 85 18.16 -5.17 -4.70
CA ILE A 85 19.42 -5.69 -5.30
C ILE A 85 19.67 -7.17 -4.90
N GLY A 86 18.66 -7.87 -4.37
CA GLY A 86 18.77 -9.24 -3.84
C GLY A 86 18.07 -10.30 -4.69
N GLN A 87 18.43 -11.57 -4.52
CA GLN A 87 17.80 -12.70 -5.22
C GLN A 87 16.52 -13.19 -4.55
N ASN A 88 16.45 -13.07 -3.22
CA ASN A 88 15.32 -13.49 -2.41
C ASN A 88 14.91 -12.33 -1.51
N ALA A 89 13.65 -11.93 -1.57
CA ALA A 89 13.12 -10.92 -0.66
C ALA A 89 11.78 -11.36 -0.07
N THR A 90 11.47 -10.85 1.12
CA THR A 90 10.16 -11.04 1.76
C THR A 90 9.49 -9.70 1.89
N LEU A 91 8.30 -9.56 1.31
CA LEU A 91 7.47 -8.38 1.43
C LEU A 91 6.43 -8.59 2.53
N LYS A 92 6.51 -7.80 3.61
CA LYS A 92 5.49 -7.76 4.65
C LYS A 92 4.56 -6.59 4.39
N ILE A 93 3.26 -6.85 4.38
CA ILE A 93 2.23 -5.85 4.12
C ILE A 93 1.42 -5.64 5.39
N SER A 94 1.39 -4.41 5.89
CA SER A 94 0.71 -4.08 7.13
C SER A 94 -0.21 -2.89 6.97
N GLU A 95 -1.33 -2.92 7.68
CA GLU A 95 -2.26 -1.80 7.80
C GLU A 95 -1.93 -0.97 9.03
N TYR A 96 -1.89 0.35 8.86
CA TYR A 96 -1.80 1.33 9.93
C TYR A 96 -3.18 1.92 10.17
N HIS A 97 -3.74 1.72 11.37
CA HIS A 97 -4.96 2.42 11.76
C HIS A 97 -4.65 3.83 12.30
N ASN A 98 -3.48 4.00 12.91
CA ASN A 98 -2.87 5.26 13.34
C ASN A 98 -1.34 5.05 13.44
N GLN A 99 -0.60 6.07 13.90
CA GLN A 99 0.88 5.97 14.04
C GLN A 99 1.35 4.85 14.99
N SER A 100 0.49 4.38 15.91
CA SER A 100 0.88 3.46 16.99
C SER A 100 0.35 2.03 16.80
N SER A 101 -0.58 1.80 15.88
CA SER A 101 -1.22 0.50 15.68
C SER A 101 -1.01 0.01 14.24
N LYS A 102 -0.21 -1.05 14.16
CA LYS A 102 0.13 -1.77 12.92
C LYS A 102 -0.42 -3.18 12.99
N LYS A 103 -1.08 -3.63 11.92
CA LYS A 103 -1.57 -4.99 11.77
C LYS A 103 -0.98 -5.62 10.53
N LEU A 104 -0.32 -6.77 10.67
CA LEU A 104 0.15 -7.55 9.52
C LEU A 104 -1.04 -8.13 8.76
N LEU A 105 -1.13 -7.83 7.46
CA LEU A 105 -2.18 -8.32 6.58
C LEU A 105 -1.71 -9.48 5.71
N SER A 106 -0.45 -9.45 5.25
CA SER A 106 0.09 -10.49 4.37
C SER A 106 1.62 -10.53 4.41
N THR A 107 2.18 -11.67 4.03
CA THR A 107 3.62 -11.86 3.80
C THR A 107 3.79 -12.58 2.47
N ILE A 108 4.52 -11.96 1.56
CA ILE A 108 4.76 -12.46 0.20
C ILE A 108 6.25 -12.74 0.06
N LYS A 109 6.60 -13.94 -0.43
CA LYS A 109 7.97 -14.26 -0.84
C LYS A 109 8.15 -13.83 -2.29
N LEU A 110 9.17 -13.03 -2.55
CA LEU A 110 9.59 -12.60 -3.87
C LEU A 110 10.86 -13.37 -4.23
N SER A 111 10.76 -14.19 -5.26
CA SER A 111 11.88 -14.90 -5.88
C SER A 111 11.95 -14.46 -7.33
N LEU A 112 13.14 -13.99 -7.75
CA LEU A 112 13.45 -13.68 -9.15
C LEU A 112 13.51 -14.97 -9.99
#